data_AF-A0A4P9XSW5-F1
#
_entry.id   AF-A0A4P9XSW5-F1
#
_cell.length_a   1.000
_cell.length_b   1.000
_cell.length_c   1.000
_cell.angle_alpha   90.00
_cell.angle_beta   90.00
_cell.angle_gamma   90.00
#
_symmetry.space_group_name_H-M   'P 1'
#
loop_
_entity.id
_entity.type
_entity.pdbx_description
1 polymer ?
#
loop_
_entity_poly.entity_id
_entity_poly.type
_entity_poly.pdbx_seq_one_letter_code
_entity_poly.pdbx_strand_id
1 'polypeptide(L)'
;MQPRPLSRSSFSTQDSLDQLLAWMLHGTLYTAPLDFLIWHQRYALRFMALSPHVRSDAPTPYPGFTANLGEDVEAENGKSAETNRGNEDHVHSIDIRWPELGSLFGVVSLEAIDSGQPSLADYLHCEREELARIAEQLSTPQETTTISIDAAQTTPPPSPLVETGMRQPFRQECEEVWKHFIASTTAKMPLSDRHRQETRALLNRTTHPAVFSVVAHQCQREIINYILPRFIRGGARNIGSFSRWWRRLVGATTMLISLGAVFWMVFSVPDRWPRLMAAPIFWVGLAVFMQGNKVQLHASNSNSNGNDNSSSNGNVKS
;
A
#
# COMPACT_ATOMS: atom_id res chain seq x y z
N MET A 1 13.68 3.78 -23.79
CA MET A 1 13.86 2.37 -23.38
C MET A 1 12.51 1.69 -23.44
N GLN A 2 12.34 0.65 -24.25
CA GLN A 2 11.12 -0.17 -24.26
C GLN A 2 11.22 -1.22 -23.14
N PRO A 3 10.18 -1.40 -22.31
CA PRO A 3 10.22 -2.37 -21.22
C PRO A 3 10.23 -3.80 -21.77
N ARG A 4 11.13 -4.65 -21.24
CA ARG A 4 11.11 -6.09 -21.51
C ARG A 4 9.82 -6.70 -20.92
N PRO A 5 9.13 -7.58 -21.65
CA PRO A 5 7.97 -8.28 -21.12
C PRO A 5 8.40 -9.23 -19.99
N LEU A 6 7.78 -9.09 -18.81
CA LEU A 6 8.01 -9.97 -17.67
C LEU A 6 7.48 -11.38 -17.98
N SER A 7 8.28 -12.41 -17.71
CA SER A 7 7.89 -13.81 -17.89
C SER A 7 6.78 -14.21 -16.91
N ARG A 8 5.76 -14.92 -17.40
CA ARG A 8 4.67 -15.46 -16.58
C ARG A 8 5.16 -16.66 -15.74
N SER A 9 5.70 -16.41 -14.55
CA SER A 9 5.79 -17.42 -13.48
C SER A 9 4.57 -17.31 -12.57
N SER A 10 4.25 -18.39 -11.85
CA SER A 10 3.20 -18.46 -10.85
C SER A 10 3.31 -17.29 -9.87
N PHE A 11 2.27 -16.45 -9.78
CA PHE A 11 2.24 -15.29 -8.89
C PHE A 11 2.27 -15.74 -7.44
N SER A 12 3.43 -15.65 -6.80
CA SER A 12 3.46 -15.55 -5.34
C SER A 12 2.96 -14.15 -4.94
N THR A 13 2.40 -14.01 -3.74
CA THR A 13 2.04 -12.69 -3.17
C THR A 13 3.24 -11.76 -3.13
N GLN A 14 4.44 -12.30 -2.88
CA GLN A 14 5.71 -11.57 -2.94
C GLN A 14 5.97 -10.94 -4.31
N ASP A 15 5.79 -11.71 -5.40
CA ASP A 15 6.00 -11.22 -6.77
C ASP A 15 5.05 -10.07 -7.13
N SER A 16 3.84 -10.06 -6.56
CA SER A 16 2.86 -9.00 -6.81
C SER A 16 3.28 -7.67 -6.17
N LEU A 17 3.90 -7.72 -4.99
CA LEU A 17 4.39 -6.54 -4.28
C LEU A 17 5.64 -5.96 -4.95
N ASP A 18 6.55 -6.82 -5.39
CA ASP A 18 7.75 -6.40 -6.15
C ASP A 18 7.36 -5.76 -7.49
N GLN A 19 6.34 -6.30 -8.17
CA GLN A 19 5.79 -5.69 -9.38
C GLN A 19 5.14 -4.33 -9.11
N LEU A 20 4.43 -4.18 -7.99
CA LEU A 20 3.86 -2.90 -7.57
C LEU A 20 4.98 -1.88 -7.28
N LEU A 21 6.00 -2.26 -6.51
CA LEU A 21 7.17 -1.44 -6.23
C LEU A 21 7.89 -1.00 -7.50
N ALA A 22 8.20 -1.95 -8.39
CA ALA A 22 8.84 -1.67 -9.67
C ALA A 22 8.00 -0.72 -10.53
N TRP A 23 6.67 -0.89 -10.53
CA TRP A 23 5.76 0.00 -11.23
C TRP A 23 5.75 1.41 -10.64
N MET A 24 5.74 1.54 -9.32
CA MET A 24 5.79 2.85 -8.65
C MET A 24 7.11 3.57 -8.89
N LEU A 25 8.23 2.85 -8.79
CA LEU A 25 9.58 3.36 -9.09
C LEU A 25 9.66 3.88 -10.53
N HIS A 26 9.06 3.16 -11.48
CA HIS A 26 9.06 3.57 -12.88
C HIS A 26 8.09 4.74 -13.16
N GLY A 27 6.97 4.80 -12.46
CA GLY A 27 5.92 5.80 -12.65
C GLY A 27 6.22 7.18 -12.09
N THR A 28 7.40 7.43 -11.52
CA THR A 28 7.73 8.63 -10.69
C THR A 28 6.74 8.84 -9.53
N LEU A 29 6.03 7.78 -9.16
CA LEU A 29 5.03 7.82 -8.11
C LEU A 29 5.72 7.77 -6.75
N TYR A 30 5.03 8.33 -5.76
CA TYR A 30 5.50 8.45 -4.40
C TYR A 30 5.66 7.06 -3.77
N THR A 31 6.90 6.59 -3.61
CA THR A 31 7.18 5.33 -2.91
C THR A 31 7.10 5.49 -1.38
N ALA A 32 7.29 6.73 -0.89
CA ALA A 32 7.35 7.04 0.53
C ALA A 32 6.20 6.47 1.39
N PRO A 33 4.90 6.50 0.97
CA PRO A 33 3.83 5.87 1.73
C PRO A 33 3.98 4.35 1.87
N LEU A 34 4.42 3.67 0.80
CA LEU A 34 4.62 2.21 0.84
C LEU A 34 5.87 1.86 1.65
N ASP A 35 6.97 2.57 1.41
CA ASP A 35 8.25 2.37 2.12
C ASP A 35 8.05 2.54 3.64
N PHE A 36 7.30 3.57 4.04
CA PHE A 36 6.94 3.80 5.44
C PHE A 36 6.05 2.69 6.00
N LEU A 37 5.06 2.21 5.23
CA LEU A 37 4.16 1.15 5.69
C LEU A 37 4.90 -0.18 5.90
N ILE A 38 5.81 -0.53 4.98
CA ILE A 38 6.69 -1.70 5.10
C ILE A 38 7.59 -1.55 6.33
N TRP A 39 8.20 -0.39 6.51
CA TRP A 39 9.02 -0.11 7.68
C TRP A 39 8.21 -0.25 8.98
N HIS A 40 7.00 0.34 9.05
CA HIS A 40 6.15 0.33 10.24
C HIS A 40 5.77 -1.08 10.67
N GLN A 41 5.42 -1.95 9.71
CA GLN A 41 5.11 -3.36 9.98
C GLN A 41 6.32 -4.10 10.55
N ARG A 42 7.49 -4.01 9.89
CA ARG A 42 8.73 -4.64 10.37
C ARG A 42 9.16 -4.11 11.73
N TYR A 43 8.95 -2.81 11.96
CA TYR A 43 9.22 -2.17 13.23
C TYR A 43 8.31 -2.70 14.34
N ALA A 44 7.01 -2.82 14.09
CA ALA A 44 6.06 -3.41 15.04
C ALA A 44 6.43 -4.86 15.39
N LEU A 45 6.79 -5.68 14.40
CA LEU A 45 7.23 -7.07 14.63
C LEU A 45 8.50 -7.13 15.47
N ARG A 46 9.53 -6.33 15.14
CA ARG A 46 10.76 -6.23 15.93
C ARG A 46 10.51 -5.78 17.36
N PHE A 47 9.62 -4.80 17.56
CA PHE A 47 9.25 -4.32 18.87
C PHE A 47 8.53 -5.41 19.69
N MET A 48 7.63 -6.16 19.08
CA MET A 48 6.93 -7.28 19.73
C MET A 48 7.84 -8.50 19.98
N ALA A 49 8.95 -8.61 19.28
CA ALA A 49 9.97 -9.63 19.54
C ALA A 49 10.89 -9.30 20.73
N LEU A 50 10.90 -8.05 21.21
CA LEU A 50 11.68 -7.66 22.39
C LEU A 50 11.18 -8.38 23.65
N SER A 51 12.09 -8.58 24.62
CA SER A 51 11.73 -9.12 25.92
C SER A 51 10.72 -8.20 26.63
N PRO A 52 9.80 -8.74 27.46
CA PRO A 52 8.80 -7.93 28.15
C PRO A 52 9.40 -6.79 28.99
N HIS A 53 10.57 -7.01 29.60
CA HIS A 53 11.28 -5.99 30.38
C HIS A 53 11.75 -4.82 29.50
N VAL A 54 12.33 -5.08 28.33
CA VAL A 54 12.78 -3.98 27.44
C VAL A 54 11.57 -3.26 26.84
N ARG A 55 10.46 -3.99 26.64
CA ARG A 55 9.21 -3.40 26.14
C ARG A 55 8.56 -2.46 27.15
N SER A 56 8.63 -2.74 28.45
CA SER A 56 8.08 -1.86 29.48
C SER A 56 8.75 -0.48 29.53
N ASP A 57 9.96 -0.33 28.98
CA ASP A 57 10.66 0.95 28.86
C ASP A 57 10.04 1.87 27.79
N ALA A 58 9.20 1.33 26.90
CA ALA A 58 8.46 2.05 25.88
C ALA A 58 6.94 1.97 26.16
N PRO A 59 6.42 2.80 27.09
CA PRO A 59 5.03 2.71 27.52
C PRO A 59 4.08 2.95 26.34
N THR A 60 2.99 2.19 26.30
CA THR A 60 1.91 2.40 25.32
C THR A 60 1.40 3.85 25.43
N PRO A 61 1.21 4.57 24.30
CA PRO A 61 0.53 5.85 24.34
C PRO A 61 -0.85 5.63 24.99
N TYR A 62 -1.22 6.53 25.91
CA TYR A 62 -2.28 6.44 26.93
C TYR A 62 -3.45 5.48 26.63
N PRO A 63 -3.95 4.72 27.63
CA PRO A 63 -5.14 3.89 27.47
C PRO A 63 -6.32 4.77 27.03
N GLY A 64 -6.81 4.53 25.81
CA GLY A 64 -7.76 5.42 25.12
C GLY A 64 -7.20 6.11 23.88
N PHE A 65 -5.92 5.91 23.55
CA PHE A 65 -5.39 6.16 22.22
C PHE A 65 -5.90 5.07 21.25
N THR A 66 -7.21 4.98 21.08
CA THR A 66 -7.75 4.53 19.81
C THR A 66 -7.48 5.67 18.86
N ALA A 67 -6.72 5.41 17.80
CA ALA A 67 -6.58 6.40 16.74
C ALA A 67 -8.01 6.68 16.22
N ASN A 68 -8.64 7.75 16.71
CA ASN A 68 -9.96 8.21 16.29
C ASN A 68 -9.81 8.78 14.88
N LEU A 69 -9.51 7.89 13.93
CA LEU A 69 -9.23 8.17 12.53
C LEU A 69 -10.52 8.40 11.73
N GLY A 70 -11.69 8.16 12.34
CA GLY A 70 -12.99 8.26 11.70
C GLY A 70 -13.61 9.66 11.70
N GLU A 71 -13.57 10.38 12.82
CA GLU A 71 -14.38 11.60 12.99
C GLU A 71 -13.79 12.85 12.31
N ASP A 72 -12.48 13.05 12.39
CA ASP A 72 -11.88 14.32 11.94
C ASP A 72 -11.80 14.44 10.39
N VAL A 73 -11.80 13.31 9.68
CA VAL A 73 -11.64 13.28 8.22
C VAL A 73 -12.94 13.60 7.47
N GLU A 74 -14.10 13.21 8.02
CA GLU A 74 -15.39 13.55 7.40
C GLU A 74 -15.65 15.07 7.46
N ALA A 75 -15.18 15.74 8.51
CA ALA A 75 -15.31 17.17 8.67
C ALA A 75 -14.47 17.99 7.66
N GLU A 76 -13.30 17.49 7.25
CA GLU A 76 -12.41 18.18 6.32
C GLU A 76 -12.79 17.93 4.85
N ASN A 77 -13.21 16.70 4.50
CA ASN A 77 -13.67 16.39 3.14
C ASN A 77 -15.02 17.03 2.78
N GLY A 78 -15.88 17.31 3.78
CA GLY A 78 -17.18 17.95 3.55
C GLY A 78 -17.10 19.35 2.95
N LYS A 79 -15.98 20.08 3.15
CA LYS A 79 -15.83 21.46 2.63
C LYS A 79 -15.18 21.56 1.26
N SER A 80 -14.44 20.55 0.81
CA SER A 80 -13.80 20.54 -0.52
C SER A 80 -14.59 19.78 -1.58
N ALA A 81 -15.52 18.90 -1.18
CA ALA A 81 -16.33 18.12 -2.13
C ALA A 81 -17.46 18.93 -2.79
N GLU A 82 -17.82 20.11 -2.29
CA GLU A 82 -18.99 20.85 -2.79
C GLU A 82 -18.68 21.71 -4.03
N THR A 83 -17.39 21.95 -4.36
CA THR A 83 -17.00 22.84 -5.46
C THR A 83 -16.58 22.12 -6.75
N ASN A 84 -16.57 20.78 -6.79
CA ASN A 84 -16.12 20.02 -7.97
C ASN A 84 -17.09 18.91 -8.40
N ARG A 85 -18.39 19.12 -8.17
CA ARG A 85 -19.46 18.13 -8.37
C ARG A 85 -19.95 17.99 -9.82
N GLY A 86 -19.13 18.38 -10.78
CA GLY A 86 -19.48 18.37 -12.20
C GLY A 86 -18.38 17.74 -13.03
N ASN A 87 -18.18 16.42 -12.90
CA ASN A 87 -17.74 15.47 -13.96
C ASN A 87 -17.17 14.17 -13.37
N GLU A 88 -17.78 13.61 -12.32
CA GLU A 88 -17.36 12.32 -11.77
C GLU A 88 -18.16 11.19 -12.44
N ASP A 89 -17.56 10.60 -13.47
CA ASP A 89 -17.89 9.27 -13.94
C ASP A 89 -17.96 8.33 -12.71
N HIS A 90 -19.08 7.65 -12.53
CA HIS A 90 -19.32 6.63 -11.49
C HIS A 90 -18.23 5.55 -11.52
N VAL A 91 -17.11 5.80 -10.84
CA VAL A 91 -16.17 4.75 -10.45
C VAL A 91 -16.83 4.03 -9.29
N HIS A 92 -17.38 2.85 -9.58
CA HIS A 92 -17.82 1.93 -8.53
C HIS A 92 -16.72 1.83 -7.47
N SER A 93 -17.00 2.30 -6.26
CA SER A 93 -16.18 2.04 -5.10
C SER A 93 -16.14 0.51 -4.93
N ILE A 94 -15.03 -0.10 -5.33
CA ILE A 94 -14.81 -1.51 -5.04
C ILE A 94 -14.62 -1.56 -3.53
N ASP A 95 -15.63 -2.04 -2.82
CA ASP A 95 -15.60 -2.25 -1.38
C ASP A 95 -14.72 -3.48 -1.10
N ILE A 96 -13.41 -3.27 -1.09
CA ILE A 96 -12.43 -4.32 -0.79
C ILE A 96 -12.36 -4.44 0.73
N ARG A 97 -12.98 -5.50 1.28
CA ARG A 97 -12.95 -5.80 2.71
C ARG A 97 -11.53 -6.16 3.16
N TRP A 98 -11.05 -5.46 4.18
CA TRP A 98 -9.69 -5.51 4.72
C TRP A 98 -9.09 -6.86 5.14
N PRO A 99 -9.85 -7.86 5.65
CA PRO A 99 -9.27 -9.15 6.00
C PRO A 99 -8.53 -9.81 4.81
N GLU A 100 -8.98 -9.53 3.59
CA GLU A 100 -8.41 -10.12 2.37
C GLU A 100 -7.17 -9.38 1.86
N LEU A 101 -7.09 -8.05 2.03
CA LEU A 101 -5.86 -7.30 1.70
C LEU A 101 -4.81 -7.41 2.80
N GLY A 102 -5.22 -7.60 4.06
CA GLY A 102 -4.32 -7.93 5.17
C GLY A 102 -3.52 -9.21 4.90
N SER A 103 -4.15 -10.22 4.27
CA SER A 103 -3.42 -11.41 3.82
C SER A 103 -2.52 -11.15 2.61
N LEU A 104 -2.88 -10.19 1.74
CA LEU A 104 -2.13 -9.87 0.52
C LEU A 104 -0.86 -9.04 0.80
N PHE A 105 -0.90 -8.21 1.84
CA PHE A 105 0.22 -7.35 2.26
C PHE A 105 0.90 -7.84 3.55
N GLY A 106 0.48 -8.97 4.12
CA GLY A 106 0.96 -9.42 5.43
C GLY A 106 0.70 -8.39 6.55
N VAL A 107 -0.31 -7.52 6.38
CA VAL A 107 -0.63 -6.48 7.37
C VAL A 107 -1.27 -7.17 8.56
N VAL A 108 -0.46 -7.47 9.55
CA VAL A 108 -0.92 -8.00 10.82
C VAL A 108 -1.69 -6.88 11.52
N SER A 109 -3.00 -7.05 11.69
CA SER A 109 -3.78 -6.12 12.50
C SER A 109 -3.22 -6.14 13.92
N LEU A 110 -2.76 -4.99 14.45
CA LEU A 110 -2.24 -4.91 15.83
C LEU A 110 -3.25 -5.45 16.86
N GLU A 111 -4.56 -5.30 16.59
CA GLU A 111 -5.63 -5.86 17.42
C GLU A 111 -5.67 -7.40 17.38
N ALA A 112 -5.31 -8.01 16.25
CA ALA A 112 -5.21 -9.46 16.13
C ALA A 112 -3.96 -10.03 16.85
N ILE A 113 -2.90 -9.22 17.01
CA ILE A 113 -1.66 -9.60 17.71
C ILE A 113 -1.92 -9.81 19.20
N ASP A 114 -2.74 -8.96 19.83
CA ASP A 114 -3.12 -9.12 21.25
C ASP A 114 -4.04 -10.34 21.48
N SER A 115 -4.70 -10.84 20.43
CA SER A 115 -5.65 -11.96 20.50
C SER A 115 -5.03 -13.36 20.31
N GLY A 116 -3.72 -13.47 20.04
CA GLY A 116 -3.00 -14.75 20.03
C GLY A 116 -3.36 -15.74 18.90
N GLN A 117 -3.75 -15.26 17.71
CA GLN A 117 -4.11 -16.13 16.57
C GLN A 117 -2.88 -16.76 15.86
N PRO A 118 -2.96 -18.03 15.42
CA PRO A 118 -1.81 -18.85 15.00
C PRO A 118 -1.26 -18.59 13.57
N SER A 119 -1.93 -17.81 12.71
CA SER A 119 -1.43 -17.56 11.34
C SER A 119 -0.18 -16.68 11.28
N LEU A 120 0.14 -15.99 12.39
CA LEU A 120 1.33 -15.17 12.54
C LEU A 120 2.59 -16.02 12.77
N ALA A 121 2.45 -17.23 13.32
CA ALA A 121 3.58 -18.06 13.73
C ALA A 121 4.43 -18.52 12.54
N ASP A 122 3.82 -18.82 11.39
CA ASP A 122 4.53 -19.28 10.20
C ASP A 122 5.31 -18.15 9.50
N TYR A 123 4.72 -16.95 9.43
CA TYR A 123 5.41 -15.76 8.90
C TYR A 123 6.55 -15.31 9.82
N LEU A 124 6.29 -15.34 11.14
CA LEU A 124 7.31 -15.10 12.14
C LEU A 124 8.42 -16.14 12.10
N HIS A 125 8.21 -17.38 11.64
CA HIS A 125 9.28 -18.38 11.73
C HIS A 125 10.48 -18.06 10.82
N CYS A 126 10.24 -17.51 9.63
CA CYS A 126 11.30 -17.08 8.71
C CYS A 126 11.97 -15.78 9.19
N GLU A 127 11.18 -14.83 9.68
CA GLU A 127 11.72 -13.55 10.15
C GLU A 127 12.38 -13.67 11.52
N ARG A 128 11.93 -14.60 12.38
CA ARG A 128 12.50 -14.89 13.71
C ARG A 128 13.91 -15.45 13.62
N GLU A 129 14.28 -16.18 12.57
CA GLU A 129 15.68 -16.58 12.36
C GLU A 129 16.56 -15.38 12.03
N GLU A 130 16.11 -14.44 11.20
CA GLU A 130 16.86 -13.21 10.92
C GLU A 130 16.92 -12.29 12.15
N LEU A 131 15.80 -12.14 12.86
CA LEU A 131 15.72 -11.33 14.08
C LEU A 131 16.54 -11.95 15.22
N ALA A 132 16.62 -13.28 15.32
CA ALA A 132 17.50 -13.95 16.28
C ALA A 132 18.97 -13.66 15.97
N ARG A 133 19.38 -13.68 14.69
CA ARG A 133 20.75 -13.30 14.28
C ARG A 133 21.07 -11.85 14.61
N ILE A 134 20.13 -10.93 14.38
CA ILE A 134 20.30 -9.50 14.70
C ILE A 134 20.38 -9.30 16.21
N ALA A 135 19.52 -9.95 16.99
CA ALA A 135 19.56 -9.89 18.45
C ALA A 135 20.87 -10.46 19.01
N GLU A 136 21.37 -11.55 18.42
CA GLU A 136 22.67 -12.14 18.77
C GLU A 136 23.81 -11.15 18.49
N GLN A 137 23.81 -10.50 17.31
CA GLN A 137 24.79 -9.45 16.96
C GLN A 137 24.74 -8.22 17.88
N LEU A 138 23.55 -7.81 18.33
CA LEU A 138 23.38 -6.71 19.29
C LEU A 138 23.76 -7.09 20.72
N SER A 139 23.69 -8.38 21.08
CA SER A 139 24.08 -8.88 22.40
C SER A 139 25.59 -9.14 22.53
N THR A 140 26.32 -9.19 21.42
CA THR A 140 27.79 -9.16 21.46
C THR A 140 28.27 -7.82 22.02
N PRO A 141 29.03 -7.80 23.12
CA PRO A 141 29.57 -6.57 23.68
C PRO A 141 30.48 -5.92 22.63
N GLN A 142 30.06 -4.80 22.06
CA GLN A 142 30.96 -3.97 21.27
C GLN A 142 32.09 -3.51 22.19
N GLU A 143 33.30 -4.03 21.96
CA GLU A 143 34.54 -3.44 22.48
C GLU A 143 34.56 -1.97 22.08
N THR A 144 34.28 -1.12 23.06
CA THR A 144 34.33 0.32 22.90
C THR A 144 35.78 0.67 22.60
N THR A 145 36.08 0.92 21.34
CA THR A 145 37.39 1.43 20.93
C THR A 145 37.51 2.84 21.47
N THR A 146 38.25 2.99 22.58
CA THR A 146 38.56 4.26 23.20
C THR A 146 39.42 5.08 22.23
N ILE A 147 38.80 5.94 21.44
CA ILE A 147 39.50 6.92 20.62
C ILE A 147 40.02 7.99 21.57
N SER A 148 41.29 7.88 21.95
CA SER A 148 42.02 8.89 22.70
C SER A 148 42.29 10.08 21.77
N ILE A 149 41.43 11.11 21.85
CA ILE A 149 41.64 12.39 21.17
C ILE A 149 42.42 13.29 22.12
N ASP A 150 43.64 13.57 21.73
CA ASP A 150 44.58 14.44 22.44
C ASP A 150 44.23 15.92 22.25
N ALA A 151 44.76 16.71 23.18
CA ALA A 151 44.33 18.03 23.61
C ALA A 151 44.18 19.15 22.56
N ALA A 152 43.17 20.00 22.83
CA ALA A 152 43.28 21.46 23.07
C ALA A 152 42.22 22.30 22.34
N GLN A 153 41.00 22.32 22.87
CA GLN A 153 40.09 23.44 22.62
C GLN A 153 39.21 23.71 23.84
N THR A 154 39.62 24.75 24.58
CA THR A 154 38.96 25.31 25.76
C THR A 154 37.59 25.86 25.37
N THR A 155 36.57 25.00 25.42
CA THR A 155 35.16 25.39 25.35
C THR A 155 34.52 25.22 26.73
N PRO A 156 33.54 26.06 27.07
CA PRO A 156 32.93 26.10 28.40
C PRO A 156 32.38 24.72 28.80
N PRO A 157 32.39 24.38 30.11
CA PRO A 157 32.09 23.05 30.60
C PRO A 157 30.73 22.58 30.04
N PRO A 158 30.67 21.41 29.36
CA PRO A 158 29.41 20.85 28.94
C PRO A 158 28.57 20.65 30.20
N SER A 159 27.39 21.27 30.22
CA SER A 159 26.41 21.00 31.26
C SER A 159 26.22 19.48 31.34
N PRO A 160 26.28 18.85 32.53
CA PRO A 160 26.02 17.42 32.69
C PRO A 160 24.52 17.16 32.44
N LEU A 161 24.14 17.17 31.17
CA LEU A 161 22.80 16.84 30.71
C LEU A 161 22.68 15.32 30.70
N VAL A 162 22.24 14.79 31.85
CA VAL A 162 21.29 13.68 31.94
C VAL A 162 21.59 12.50 30.99
N GLU A 163 22.67 11.76 31.25
CA GLU A 163 22.90 10.44 30.64
C GLU A 163 22.08 9.31 31.31
N THR A 164 21.22 9.64 32.29
CA THR A 164 20.35 8.69 33.01
C THR A 164 18.94 8.58 32.43
N GLY A 165 18.80 8.79 31.12
CA GLY A 165 17.55 8.47 30.41
C GLY A 165 17.52 6.98 30.06
N MET A 166 16.63 6.21 30.68
CA MET A 166 16.32 4.83 30.28
C MET A 166 16.24 4.75 28.75
N ARG A 167 17.17 3.99 28.15
CA ARG A 167 17.41 3.98 26.71
C ARG A 167 16.23 3.29 26.03
N GLN A 168 15.20 4.06 25.68
CA GLN A 168 14.05 3.56 24.95
C GLN A 168 14.50 2.77 23.71
N PRO A 169 13.98 1.55 23.49
CA PRO A 169 14.38 0.73 22.36
C PRO A 169 14.10 1.45 21.05
N PHE A 170 15.01 1.32 20.09
CA PHE A 170 14.89 1.87 18.74
C PHE A 170 14.69 3.40 18.64
N ARG A 171 15.04 4.18 19.66
CA ARG A 171 14.83 5.64 19.65
C ARG A 171 15.53 6.35 18.49
N GLN A 172 16.77 5.96 18.19
CA GLN A 172 17.55 6.52 17.08
C GLN A 172 16.87 6.25 15.73
N GLU A 173 16.45 5.00 15.50
CA GLU A 173 15.73 4.60 14.29
C GLU A 173 14.43 5.40 14.12
N CYS A 174 13.64 5.56 15.18
CA CYS A 174 12.40 6.33 15.10
C CYS A 174 12.64 7.82 14.77
N GLU A 175 13.72 8.41 15.29
CA GLU A 175 14.10 9.80 14.97
C GLU A 175 14.57 9.95 13.52
N GLU A 176 15.28 8.97 12.97
CA GLU A 176 15.70 8.94 11.56
C GLU A 176 14.50 8.82 10.62
N VAL A 177 13.60 7.89 10.92
CA VAL A 177 12.35 7.68 10.16
C VAL A 177 11.46 8.92 10.22
N TRP A 178 11.35 9.54 11.41
CA TRP A 178 10.67 10.81 11.58
C TRP A 178 11.24 11.88 10.64
N LYS A 179 12.56 12.05 10.62
CA LYS A 179 13.23 13.04 9.76
C LYS A 179 13.02 12.73 8.27
N HIS A 180 13.13 11.46 7.89
CA HIS A 180 13.09 11.04 6.50
C HIS A 180 11.67 11.09 5.91
N PHE A 181 10.69 10.52 6.59
CA PHE A 181 9.33 10.34 6.05
C PHE A 181 8.34 11.42 6.47
N ILE A 182 8.45 11.94 7.71
CA ILE A 182 7.37 12.74 8.30
C ILE A 182 7.71 14.23 8.36
N ALA A 183 8.93 14.57 8.79
CA ALA A 183 9.40 15.95 8.93
C ALA A 183 9.77 16.58 7.58
N SER A 184 10.20 15.75 6.64
CA SER A 184 10.60 16.21 5.32
C SER A 184 9.37 16.70 4.56
N THR A 185 9.30 18.01 4.29
CA THR A 185 8.27 18.60 3.41
C THR A 185 8.48 18.18 1.95
N THR A 186 9.68 17.73 1.60
CA THR A 186 10.00 17.23 0.26
C THR A 186 9.63 15.76 0.09
N ALA A 187 9.58 15.00 1.19
CA ALA A 187 8.96 13.68 1.19
C ALA A 187 7.45 13.90 1.01
N LYS A 188 6.96 13.51 -0.17
CA LYS A 188 5.60 13.74 -0.66
C LYS A 188 4.56 12.85 0.04
N MET A 189 4.65 12.73 1.36
CA MET A 189 3.67 12.04 2.17
C MET A 189 2.57 13.05 2.55
N PRO A 190 1.30 12.84 2.16
CA PRO A 190 0.23 13.78 2.41
C PRO A 190 -0.26 13.66 3.87
N LEU A 191 0.52 14.25 4.79
CA LEU A 191 0.10 14.41 6.18
C LEU A 191 -0.24 15.86 6.47
N SER A 192 -1.35 16.03 7.20
CA SER A 192 -1.68 17.28 7.88
C SER A 192 -0.59 17.62 8.90
N ASP A 193 -0.27 18.91 9.02
CA ASP A 193 0.71 19.40 9.99
C ASP A 193 0.30 19.09 11.43
N ARG A 194 -1.01 18.97 11.70
CA ARG A 194 -1.54 18.51 12.99
C ARG A 194 -1.04 17.10 13.32
N HIS A 195 -1.21 16.15 12.42
CA HIS A 195 -0.75 14.77 12.62
C HIS A 195 0.77 14.69 12.77
N ARG A 196 1.53 15.55 12.07
CA ARG A 196 2.98 15.66 12.26
C ARG A 196 3.29 16.09 13.70
N GLN A 197 2.72 17.21 14.16
CA GLN A 197 2.99 17.73 15.50
C GLN A 197 2.58 16.74 16.60
N GLU A 198 1.42 16.10 16.49
CA GLU A 198 0.95 15.08 17.42
C GLU A 198 1.89 13.87 17.47
N THR A 199 2.28 13.35 16.30
CA THR A 199 3.23 12.23 16.20
C THR A 199 4.58 12.62 16.80
N ARG A 200 5.06 13.86 16.59
CA ARG A 200 6.30 14.34 17.21
C ARG A 200 6.21 14.41 18.74
N ALA A 201 5.10 14.93 19.25
CA ALA A 201 4.86 15.04 20.68
C ALA A 201 4.80 13.65 21.35
N LEU A 202 4.18 12.68 20.70
CA LEU A 202 4.13 11.28 21.16
C LEU A 202 5.49 10.59 21.06
N LEU A 203 6.21 10.77 19.94
CA LEU A 203 7.55 10.21 19.75
C LEU A 203 8.54 10.71 20.80
N ASN A 204 8.39 11.96 21.25
CA ASN A 204 9.19 12.49 22.35
C ASN A 204 8.99 11.72 23.66
N ARG A 205 7.82 11.12 23.88
CA ARG A 205 7.46 10.41 25.11
C ARG A 205 7.70 8.90 25.04
N THR A 206 7.47 8.28 23.90
CA THR A 206 7.55 6.81 23.75
C THR A 206 8.00 6.39 22.37
N THR A 207 8.68 5.24 22.29
CA THR A 207 9.03 4.52 21.07
C THR A 207 8.12 3.31 20.86
N HIS A 208 6.85 3.42 21.24
CA HIS A 208 5.88 2.36 20.95
C HIS A 208 5.40 2.45 19.49
N PRO A 209 5.25 1.34 18.73
CA PRO A 209 4.81 1.35 17.33
C PRO A 209 3.43 2.00 17.09
N ALA A 210 2.58 2.04 18.13
CA ALA A 210 1.29 2.72 18.07
C ALA A 210 1.41 4.24 17.83
N VAL A 211 2.55 4.87 18.14
CA VAL A 211 2.79 6.30 17.85
C VAL A 211 2.65 6.61 16.36
N PHE A 212 3.04 5.66 15.51
CA PHE A 212 3.02 5.80 14.05
C PHE A 212 1.72 5.28 13.40
N SER A 213 0.77 4.77 14.18
CA SER A 213 -0.45 4.14 13.67
C SER A 213 -1.31 5.08 12.81
N VAL A 214 -1.46 6.34 13.23
CA VAL A 214 -2.20 7.38 12.51
C VAL A 214 -1.58 7.64 11.14
N VAL A 215 -0.25 7.78 11.10
CA VAL A 215 0.53 8.00 9.87
C VAL A 215 0.43 6.78 8.95
N ALA A 216 0.53 5.57 9.50
CA ALA A 216 0.44 4.33 8.76
C ALA A 216 -0.94 4.17 8.10
N HIS A 217 -2.02 4.46 8.85
CA HIS A 217 -3.37 4.42 8.31
C HIS A 217 -3.59 5.45 7.20
N GLN A 218 -3.05 6.65 7.34
CA GLN A 218 -3.13 7.64 6.27
C GLN A 218 -2.38 7.18 5.01
N CYS A 219 -1.17 6.64 5.15
CA CYS A 219 -0.43 6.06 4.03
C CYS A 219 -1.20 4.91 3.36
N GLN A 220 -1.83 4.06 4.15
CA GLN A 220 -2.65 2.95 3.70
C GLN A 220 -3.86 3.43 2.88
N ARG A 221 -4.56 4.47 3.35
CA ARG A 221 -5.66 5.10 2.61
C ARG A 221 -5.18 5.68 1.27
N GLU A 222 -4.04 6.34 1.26
CA GLU A 222 -3.46 6.88 0.03
C GLU A 222 -3.09 5.80 -0.98
N ILE A 223 -2.49 4.71 -0.49
CA ILE A 223 -2.16 3.54 -1.32
C ILE A 223 -3.44 2.99 -1.96
N ILE A 224 -4.52 2.84 -1.21
CA ILE A 224 -5.76 2.25 -1.73
C ILE A 224 -6.55 3.18 -2.63
N ASN A 225 -6.69 4.44 -2.24
CA ASN A 225 -7.56 5.36 -2.97
C ASN A 225 -6.89 5.87 -4.24
N TYR A 226 -5.57 6.01 -4.25
CA TYR A 226 -4.86 6.65 -5.37
C TYR A 226 -3.87 5.73 -6.07
N ILE A 227 -3.01 5.03 -5.33
CA ILE A 227 -1.91 4.27 -5.93
C ILE A 227 -2.44 2.98 -6.57
N LEU A 228 -3.25 2.21 -5.84
CA LEU A 228 -3.76 0.91 -6.26
C LEU A 228 -4.64 0.99 -7.52
N PRO A 229 -5.59 1.94 -7.66
CA PRO A 229 -6.40 2.04 -8.87
C PRO A 229 -5.58 2.51 -10.06
N ARG A 230 -4.52 3.30 -9.84
CA ARG A 230 -3.58 3.67 -10.92
C ARG A 230 -2.70 2.49 -11.31
N PHE A 231 -2.25 1.68 -10.36
CA PHE A 231 -1.51 0.44 -10.61
C PHE A 231 -2.36 -0.54 -11.41
N ILE A 232 -3.60 -0.79 -10.99
CA ILE A 232 -4.52 -1.69 -11.70
C ILE A 232 -4.77 -1.18 -13.14
N ARG A 233 -4.99 0.12 -13.32
CA ARG A 233 -5.13 0.72 -14.66
C ARG A 233 -3.85 0.59 -15.49
N GLY A 234 -2.69 0.80 -14.88
CA GLY A 234 -1.38 0.64 -15.52
C GLY A 234 -1.11 -0.80 -15.93
N GLY A 235 -1.35 -1.75 -15.03
CA GLY A 235 -1.23 -3.19 -15.28
C GLY A 235 -2.20 -3.67 -16.35
N ALA A 236 -3.45 -3.18 -16.33
CA ALA A 236 -4.44 -3.50 -17.37
C ALA A 236 -4.01 -2.99 -18.76
N ARG A 237 -3.34 -1.83 -18.84
CA ARG A 237 -2.77 -1.31 -20.10
C ARG A 237 -1.56 -2.13 -20.57
N ASN A 238 -0.79 -2.70 -19.64
CA ASN A 238 0.36 -3.54 -19.96
C ASN A 238 -0.02 -4.98 -20.37
N ILE A 239 -1.32 -5.31 -20.43
CA ILE A 239 -1.75 -6.56 -21.05
C ILE A 239 -1.41 -6.50 -22.54
N GLY A 240 -0.45 -7.35 -22.93
CA GLY A 240 0.03 -7.47 -24.31
C GLY A 240 -1.12 -7.53 -25.31
N SER A 241 -0.95 -6.88 -26.46
CA SER A 241 -1.93 -6.85 -27.55
C SER A 241 -2.42 -8.26 -27.92
N PHE A 242 -1.51 -9.25 -27.91
CA PHE A 242 -1.84 -10.65 -28.14
C PHE A 242 -2.82 -11.23 -27.11
N SER A 243 -2.62 -10.98 -25.81
CA SER A 243 -3.54 -11.47 -24.76
C SER A 243 -4.92 -10.82 -24.89
N ARG A 244 -5.00 -9.55 -25.29
CA ARG A 244 -6.29 -8.89 -25.57
C ARG A 244 -6.98 -9.50 -26.79
N TRP A 245 -6.24 -9.70 -27.87
CA TRP A 245 -6.75 -10.34 -29.08
C TRP A 245 -7.21 -11.78 -28.82
N TRP A 246 -6.44 -12.56 -28.07
CA TRP A 246 -6.79 -13.93 -27.69
C TRP A 246 -8.10 -14.01 -26.90
N ARG A 247 -8.30 -13.14 -25.90
CA ARG A 247 -9.55 -13.09 -25.14
C ARG A 247 -10.75 -12.78 -26.04
N ARG A 248 -10.59 -11.93 -27.06
CA ARG A 248 -11.66 -11.66 -28.05
C ARG A 248 -11.93 -12.87 -28.93
N LEU A 249 -10.88 -13.55 -29.38
CA LEU A 249 -11.02 -14.76 -30.18
C LEU A 249 -11.79 -15.83 -29.39
N VAL A 250 -11.41 -16.09 -28.14
CA VAL A 250 -12.09 -17.06 -27.26
C VAL A 250 -13.55 -16.65 -26.98
N GLY A 251 -13.82 -15.37 -26.73
CA GLY A 251 -15.19 -14.88 -26.55
C GLY A 251 -16.04 -15.06 -27.80
N ALA A 252 -15.49 -14.71 -28.97
CA ALA A 252 -16.18 -14.85 -30.26
C ALA A 252 -16.43 -16.31 -30.64
N THR A 253 -15.45 -17.20 -30.44
CA THR A 253 -15.63 -18.64 -30.71
C THR A 253 -16.66 -19.25 -29.77
N THR A 254 -16.64 -18.89 -28.49
CA THR A 254 -17.64 -19.36 -27.51
C THR A 254 -19.05 -18.90 -27.89
N MET A 255 -19.21 -17.65 -28.34
CA MET A 255 -20.48 -17.16 -28.90
C MET A 255 -20.92 -17.98 -30.11
N LEU A 256 -20.04 -18.20 -31.10
CA LEU A 256 -20.37 -18.96 -32.30
C LEU A 256 -20.75 -20.41 -31.99
N ILE A 257 -20.05 -21.06 -31.06
CA ILE A 257 -20.38 -22.42 -30.59
C ILE A 257 -21.75 -22.43 -29.91
N SER A 258 -22.03 -21.46 -29.02
CA SER A 258 -23.33 -21.39 -28.35
C SER A 258 -24.48 -21.16 -29.34
N LEU A 259 -24.27 -20.31 -30.35
CA LEU A 259 -25.24 -20.06 -31.40
C LEU A 259 -25.45 -21.30 -32.27
N GLY A 260 -24.36 -22.00 -32.64
CA GLY A 260 -24.41 -23.27 -33.36
C GLY A 260 -25.17 -24.34 -32.58
N ALA A 261 -24.97 -24.42 -31.26
CA ALA A 261 -25.71 -25.34 -30.39
C ALA A 261 -27.21 -25.01 -30.33
N VAL A 262 -27.57 -23.72 -30.28
CA VAL A 262 -28.98 -23.28 -30.36
C VAL A 262 -29.59 -23.70 -31.70
N PHE A 263 -28.93 -23.41 -32.83
CA PHE A 263 -29.41 -23.83 -34.15
C PHE A 263 -29.55 -25.35 -34.24
N TRP A 264 -28.52 -26.07 -33.82
CA TRP A 264 -28.54 -27.53 -33.79
C TRP A 264 -29.72 -28.06 -32.98
N MET A 265 -29.96 -27.54 -31.77
CA MET A 265 -31.10 -27.95 -30.93
C MET A 265 -32.46 -27.62 -31.56
N VAL A 266 -32.58 -26.48 -32.25
CA VAL A 266 -33.83 -26.09 -32.92
C VAL A 266 -34.18 -27.06 -34.06
N PHE A 267 -33.18 -27.54 -34.80
CA PHE A 267 -33.39 -28.44 -35.94
C PHE A 267 -33.41 -29.93 -35.58
N SER A 268 -32.70 -30.36 -34.54
CA SER A 268 -32.52 -31.79 -34.22
C SER A 268 -33.52 -32.36 -33.21
N VAL A 269 -34.13 -31.54 -32.34
CA VAL A 269 -34.95 -32.03 -31.23
C VAL A 269 -36.38 -31.44 -31.27
N PRO A 270 -37.43 -32.27 -31.33
CA PRO A 270 -38.82 -31.80 -31.28
C PRO A 270 -39.21 -31.26 -29.89
N ASP A 271 -38.53 -31.69 -28.83
CA ASP A 271 -38.79 -31.26 -27.46
C ASP A 271 -38.32 -29.83 -27.18
N ARG A 272 -39.15 -29.09 -26.41
CA ARG A 272 -39.01 -27.65 -26.17
C ARG A 272 -38.03 -27.29 -25.05
N TRP A 273 -37.88 -28.18 -24.06
CA TRP A 273 -37.05 -27.96 -22.87
C TRP A 273 -35.55 -27.74 -23.11
N PRO A 274 -34.86 -28.48 -24.00
CA PRO A 274 -33.43 -28.26 -24.24
C PRO A 274 -33.11 -26.83 -24.72
N ARG A 275 -34.06 -26.15 -25.37
CA ARG A 275 -33.90 -24.77 -25.85
C ARG A 275 -33.70 -23.76 -24.71
N LEU A 276 -34.29 -24.01 -23.54
CA LEU A 276 -34.14 -23.16 -22.36
C LEU A 276 -32.73 -23.27 -21.74
N MET A 277 -32.08 -24.43 -21.86
CA MET A 277 -30.74 -24.65 -21.30
C MET A 277 -29.61 -24.00 -22.11
N ALA A 278 -29.86 -23.62 -23.37
CA ALA A 278 -28.89 -22.93 -24.19
C ALA A 278 -28.75 -21.42 -23.83
N ALA A 279 -29.78 -20.83 -23.23
CA ALA A 279 -29.79 -19.41 -22.84
C ALA A 279 -28.68 -19.00 -21.85
N PRO A 280 -28.41 -19.73 -20.73
CA PRO A 280 -27.32 -19.37 -19.82
C PRO A 280 -25.93 -19.49 -20.46
N ILE A 281 -25.73 -20.48 -21.34
CA ILE A 281 -24.45 -20.65 -22.07
C ILE A 281 -24.21 -19.45 -22.99
N PHE A 282 -25.24 -19.01 -23.72
CA PHE A 282 -25.16 -17.81 -24.54
C PHE A 282 -24.85 -16.55 -23.71
N TRP A 283 -25.47 -16.40 -22.54
CA TRP A 283 -25.22 -15.29 -21.62
C TRP A 283 -23.78 -15.24 -21.10
N VAL A 284 -23.19 -16.39 -20.78
CA VAL A 284 -21.77 -16.47 -20.39
C VAL A 284 -20.87 -16.02 -21.56
N GLY A 285 -21.14 -16.46 -22.78
CA GLY A 285 -20.42 -16.00 -23.97
C GLY A 285 -20.52 -14.49 -24.19
N LEU A 286 -21.72 -13.92 -23.99
CA LEU A 286 -21.98 -12.48 -24.09
C LEU A 286 -21.21 -11.67 -23.03
N ALA A 287 -21.19 -12.14 -21.79
CA ALA A 287 -20.45 -11.48 -20.70
C ALA A 287 -18.94 -11.43 -20.99
N VAL A 288 -18.35 -12.55 -21.43
CA VAL A 288 -16.91 -12.62 -21.77
C VAL A 288 -16.57 -11.69 -22.93
N PHE A 289 -17.41 -11.64 -23.97
CA PHE A 289 -17.20 -10.76 -25.12
C PHE A 289 -17.26 -9.27 -24.73
N MET A 290 -18.26 -8.87 -23.94
CA MET A 290 -18.43 -7.48 -23.49
C MET A 290 -17.27 -7.02 -22.60
N GLN A 291 -16.74 -7.90 -21.74
CA GLN A 291 -15.60 -7.58 -20.89
C GLN A 291 -14.32 -7.30 -21.71
N GLY A 292 -14.15 -7.97 -22.86
CA GLY A 292 -13.06 -7.70 -23.80
C GLY A 292 -13.12 -6.33 -24.50
N ASN A 293 -14.32 -5.72 -24.59
CA ASN A 293 -14.55 -4.46 -25.29
C ASN A 293 -14.55 -3.24 -24.36
N LYS A 294 -15.05 -3.37 -23.12
CA LYS A 294 -15.06 -2.26 -22.14
C LYS A 294 -13.66 -1.70 -21.85
N VAL A 295 -12.62 -2.54 -21.95
CA VAL A 295 -11.22 -2.12 -21.73
C VAL A 295 -10.75 -1.08 -22.76
N GLN A 296 -11.34 -1.00 -23.95
CA GLN A 296 -10.93 -0.04 -24.99
C GLN A 296 -11.57 1.34 -24.85
N LEU A 297 -12.82 1.41 -24.42
CA LEU A 297 -13.55 2.69 -24.37
C LEU A 297 -12.93 3.65 -23.34
N HIS A 298 -12.52 3.14 -22.17
CA HIS A 298 -11.82 3.94 -21.18
C HIS A 298 -10.38 4.33 -21.61
N ALA A 299 -9.74 3.52 -22.46
CA ALA A 299 -8.41 3.85 -22.96
C ALA A 299 -8.47 5.00 -23.98
N SER A 300 -9.48 5.00 -24.86
CA SER A 300 -9.66 6.04 -25.88
C SER A 300 -10.04 7.39 -25.27
N ASN A 301 -10.92 7.42 -24.26
CA ASN A 301 -11.37 8.68 -23.65
C ASN A 301 -10.27 9.36 -22.80
N SER A 302 -9.33 8.58 -22.24
CA SER A 302 -8.24 9.15 -21.44
C SER A 302 -7.17 9.88 -22.26
N ASN A 303 -7.14 9.72 -23.58
CA ASN A 303 -6.12 10.32 -24.44
C ASN A 303 -6.55 11.68 -25.02
N SER A 304 -7.86 12.01 -24.99
CA SER A 304 -8.35 13.30 -25.47
C SER A 304 -8.22 14.42 -24.44
N ASN A 305 -8.35 14.12 -23.14
CA ASN A 305 -8.34 15.16 -22.09
C ASN A 305 -6.93 15.63 -21.65
N GLY A 306 -5.87 15.04 -22.19
CA GLY A 306 -4.49 15.36 -21.78
C GLY A 306 -3.82 16.50 -22.55
N ASN A 307 -4.43 17.01 -23.63
CA ASN A 307 -3.73 17.89 -24.57
C ASN A 307 -4.10 19.38 -24.46
N ASP A 308 -5.08 19.76 -23.64
CA ASP A 308 -5.64 21.13 -23.67
C ASP A 308 -5.06 22.08 -22.61
N ASN A 309 -4.20 21.61 -21.68
CA ASN A 309 -3.68 22.43 -20.58
C ASN A 309 -2.24 22.94 -20.76
N SER A 310 -1.61 22.76 -21.92
CA SER A 310 -0.20 23.15 -22.16
C SER A 310 0.00 24.51 -22.88
N SER A 311 -1.06 25.30 -23.15
CA SER A 311 -0.94 26.57 -23.89
C SER A 311 -1.29 27.87 -23.16
N SER A 312 -1.49 27.89 -21.83
CA SER A 312 -1.84 29.13 -21.11
C SER A 312 -0.89 29.46 -19.95
N ASN A 313 0.41 29.60 -20.21
CA ASN A 313 1.27 30.33 -19.27
C ASN A 313 2.39 31.08 -20.00
N GLY A 314 2.04 32.25 -20.52
CA GLY A 314 2.96 33.11 -21.26
C GLY A 314 2.48 34.56 -21.29
N ASN A 315 2.35 35.21 -20.14
CA ASN A 315 2.57 36.66 -20.00
C ASN A 315 2.43 37.10 -18.53
N VAL A 316 3.54 37.25 -17.81
CA VAL A 316 3.63 38.25 -16.74
C VAL A 316 4.95 38.98 -16.94
N LYS A 317 4.84 40.17 -17.54
CA LYS A 317 5.88 41.20 -17.57
C LYS A 317 5.93 41.86 -16.19
N SER A 318 7.14 42.00 -15.65
CA SER A 318 7.54 43.10 -14.75
C SER A 318 9.06 43.17 -14.77
#